data_AF-A0A366HRB9-F1
#
_entry.id   AF-A0A366HRB9-F1
#
_cell.length_a   1.000
_cell.length_b   1.000
_cell.length_c   1.000
_cell.angle_alpha   90.00
_cell.angle_beta   90.00
_cell.angle_gamma   90.00
#
_symmetry.space_group_name_H-M   'P 1'
#
loop_
_entity.id
_entity.type
_entity.pdbx_description
1 polymer ?
#
loop_
_entity_poly.entity_id
_entity_poly.type
_entity_poly.pdbx_seq_one_letter_code
_entity_poly.pdbx_strand_id
1 'polypeptide(L)'
;MLGWLKNLAKPGGEWRRTDLPEAELELLYQDLLPLETLEPGLAGDVMTYVVTGQNAGVLNRAAAQPEAARLLGLRCEKHSWHHRTPTERDAFFASTTITDPGFHLRLALAYEALLKPAEKRPVSPGIPAGAEWLEIYLWEATRTPPNQWPLEPQETRLPSQSLESMLKLSGHPTTWLARAALMTDPSRAKAAQKQTFAELFLKVPEAASAFTAHPDTVRECLANADHRGKAHIIDVLYRGGVSASLLPVEASALAVSSSKQVREATSSWILLTPDLLLPELQKLAVQGTPEERVRAVKLLAQAGRDMMTPFLMERLSRDRAKTVVKMIETVLHRP
;
A
#
# COMPACT_ATOMS: atom_id res chain seq x y z
N MET A 1 -31.35 -44.38 -3.71
CA MET A 1 -29.95 -44.38 -3.21
C MET A 1 -28.93 -44.29 -4.38
N LEU A 2 -29.02 -43.27 -5.24
CA LEU A 2 -28.06 -43.02 -6.34
C LEU A 2 -27.77 -41.50 -6.51
N GLY A 3 -27.99 -40.70 -5.47
CA GLY A 3 -27.79 -39.24 -5.52
C GLY A 3 -26.32 -38.82 -5.66
N TRP A 4 -25.38 -39.66 -5.21
CA TRP A 4 -23.96 -39.39 -5.29
C TRP A 4 -23.39 -39.55 -6.72
N LEU A 5 -24.02 -40.38 -7.58
CA LEU A 5 -23.63 -40.55 -8.98
C LEU A 5 -24.01 -39.35 -9.86
N LYS A 6 -25.04 -38.56 -9.48
CA LYS A 6 -25.30 -37.25 -10.12
C LYS A 6 -24.21 -36.20 -9.82
N ASN A 7 -23.37 -36.43 -8.80
CA ASN A 7 -22.22 -35.56 -8.53
C ASN A 7 -20.97 -35.92 -9.34
N LEU A 8 -20.89 -37.12 -9.93
CA LEU A 8 -19.75 -37.55 -10.77
C LEU A 8 -19.80 -37.01 -12.21
N ALA A 9 -20.99 -36.61 -12.67
CA ALA A 9 -21.18 -35.85 -13.89
C ALA A 9 -21.45 -34.36 -13.59
N LYS A 10 -21.01 -33.86 -12.43
CA LYS A 10 -20.84 -32.41 -12.31
C LYS A 10 -19.86 -32.04 -13.43
N PRO A 11 -20.19 -31.12 -14.34
CA PRO A 11 -19.23 -30.60 -15.29
C PRO A 11 -18.11 -29.96 -14.47
N GLY A 12 -17.11 -30.75 -14.12
CA GLY A 12 -15.90 -30.28 -13.48
C GLY A 12 -15.23 -29.45 -14.54
N GLY A 13 -15.36 -28.13 -14.42
CA GLY A 13 -14.69 -27.19 -15.31
C GLY A 13 -13.21 -27.54 -15.41
N GLU A 14 -12.62 -27.27 -16.57
CA GLU A 14 -11.24 -27.66 -16.89
C GLU A 14 -10.23 -27.21 -15.82
N TRP A 15 -10.56 -26.15 -15.07
CA TRP A 15 -9.80 -25.66 -13.91
C TRP A 15 -9.51 -26.72 -12.83
N ARG A 16 -10.35 -27.75 -12.65
CA ARG A 16 -10.11 -28.84 -11.69
C ARG A 16 -9.00 -29.81 -12.10
N ARG A 17 -8.51 -29.73 -13.35
CA ARG A 17 -7.46 -30.61 -13.88
C ARG A 17 -6.05 -30.04 -13.72
N THR A 18 -5.89 -28.99 -12.91
CA THR A 18 -4.60 -28.34 -12.66
C THR A 18 -3.89 -28.93 -11.45
N ASP A 19 -2.62 -28.56 -11.27
CA ASP A 19 -1.77 -28.92 -10.13
C ASP A 19 -1.95 -27.98 -8.92
N LEU A 20 -2.81 -26.98 -9.04
CA LEU A 20 -3.12 -26.04 -7.95
C LEU A 20 -3.97 -26.71 -6.85
N PRO A 21 -3.89 -26.24 -5.59
CA PRO A 21 -4.63 -26.82 -4.47
C PRO A 21 -6.16 -26.77 -4.69
N GLU A 22 -6.78 -27.93 -4.94
CA GLU A 22 -8.22 -28.03 -5.27
C GLU A 22 -9.12 -27.41 -4.20
N ALA A 23 -8.79 -27.57 -2.91
CA ALA A 23 -9.57 -27.00 -1.82
C ALA A 23 -9.62 -25.46 -1.85
N GLU A 24 -8.53 -24.80 -2.26
CA GLU A 24 -8.48 -23.35 -2.41
C GLU A 24 -9.24 -22.87 -3.65
N LEU A 25 -9.13 -23.61 -4.75
CA LEU A 25 -9.89 -23.33 -5.97
C LEU A 25 -11.40 -23.50 -5.75
N GLU A 26 -11.81 -24.48 -4.95
CA GLU A 26 -13.22 -24.67 -4.63
C GLU A 26 -13.78 -23.50 -3.80
N LEU A 27 -13.00 -22.90 -2.89
CA LEU A 27 -13.41 -21.67 -2.20
C LEU A 27 -13.72 -20.54 -3.19
N LEU A 28 -12.84 -20.30 -4.16
CA LEU A 28 -13.07 -19.28 -5.19
C LEU A 28 -14.25 -19.62 -6.10
N TYR A 29 -14.40 -20.89 -6.49
CA TYR A 29 -15.52 -21.32 -7.31
C TYR A 29 -16.87 -21.14 -6.57
N GLN A 30 -16.93 -21.46 -5.27
CA GLN A 30 -18.12 -21.21 -4.46
C GLN A 30 -18.42 -19.73 -4.33
N ASP A 31 -17.41 -18.87 -4.14
CA ASP A 31 -17.59 -17.40 -4.17
C ASP A 31 -18.18 -16.93 -5.49
N LEU A 32 -17.75 -17.50 -6.62
CA LEU A 32 -18.20 -17.13 -7.97
C LEU A 32 -19.52 -17.79 -8.39
N LEU A 33 -19.96 -18.84 -7.71
CA LEU A 33 -21.17 -19.61 -8.05
C LEU A 33 -22.44 -18.75 -8.20
N PRO A 34 -22.66 -17.66 -7.44
CA PRO A 34 -23.79 -16.77 -7.66
C PRO A 34 -23.88 -16.22 -9.10
N LEU A 35 -22.76 -16.09 -9.84
CA LEU A 35 -22.76 -15.63 -11.23
C LEU A 35 -23.58 -16.52 -12.17
N GLU A 36 -23.80 -17.79 -11.82
CA GLU A 36 -24.65 -18.72 -12.57
C GLU A 36 -26.12 -18.24 -12.64
N THR A 37 -26.54 -17.38 -11.71
CA THR A 37 -27.88 -16.77 -11.74
C THR A 37 -28.01 -15.65 -12.78
N LEU A 38 -26.89 -15.05 -13.19
CA LEU A 38 -26.84 -13.99 -14.20
C LEU A 38 -26.67 -14.60 -15.60
N GLU A 39 -25.79 -15.59 -15.70
CA GLU A 39 -25.52 -16.30 -16.95
C GLU A 39 -25.03 -17.73 -16.69
N PRO A 40 -25.73 -18.76 -17.16
CA PRO A 40 -25.29 -20.15 -16.99
C PRO A 40 -23.90 -20.40 -17.59
N GLY A 41 -23.03 -21.03 -16.81
CA GLY A 41 -21.64 -21.34 -17.12
C GLY A 41 -20.63 -20.23 -16.80
N LEU A 42 -21.09 -19.02 -16.44
CA LEU A 42 -20.20 -17.88 -16.24
C LEU A 42 -19.21 -18.09 -15.09
N ALA A 43 -19.62 -18.72 -13.97
CA ALA A 43 -18.71 -18.95 -12.85
C ALA A 43 -17.60 -19.95 -13.24
N GLY A 44 -17.98 -21.01 -13.96
CA GLY A 44 -17.03 -22.01 -14.47
C GLY A 44 -16.05 -21.45 -15.50
N ASP A 45 -16.52 -20.59 -16.40
CA ASP A 45 -15.68 -19.94 -17.41
C ASP A 45 -14.71 -18.93 -16.77
N VAL A 46 -15.16 -18.15 -15.78
CA VAL A 46 -14.29 -17.23 -15.03
C VAL A 46 -13.21 -18.02 -14.29
N MET A 47 -13.58 -19.11 -13.59
CA MET A 47 -12.59 -19.96 -12.91
C MET A 47 -11.60 -20.59 -13.89
N THR A 48 -12.06 -21.04 -15.05
CA THR A 48 -11.18 -21.57 -16.10
C THR A 48 -10.19 -20.51 -16.56
N TYR A 49 -10.63 -19.27 -16.80
CA TYR A 49 -9.74 -18.16 -17.13
C TYR A 49 -8.73 -17.88 -16.01
N VAL A 50 -9.17 -17.78 -14.75
CA VAL A 50 -8.28 -17.49 -13.62
C VAL A 50 -7.18 -18.55 -13.49
N VAL A 51 -7.56 -19.82 -13.60
CA VAL A 51 -6.64 -20.95 -13.42
C VAL A 51 -5.72 -21.14 -14.62
N THR A 52 -6.25 -21.17 -15.85
CA THR A 52 -5.49 -21.58 -17.05
C THR A 52 -5.06 -20.42 -17.95
N GLY A 53 -5.65 -19.24 -17.78
CA GLY A 53 -5.50 -18.11 -18.70
C GLY A 53 -6.21 -18.26 -20.04
N GLN A 54 -6.90 -19.37 -20.27
CA GLN A 54 -7.66 -19.60 -21.50
C GLN A 54 -8.99 -18.84 -21.49
N ASN A 55 -9.57 -18.64 -22.67
CA ASN A 55 -10.87 -18.00 -22.85
C ASN A 55 -10.99 -16.60 -22.20
N ALA A 56 -10.01 -15.72 -22.44
CA ALA A 56 -10.04 -14.33 -21.95
C ALA A 56 -11.30 -13.54 -22.36
N GLY A 57 -12.03 -14.00 -23.39
CA GLY A 57 -13.33 -13.45 -23.79
C GLY A 57 -14.38 -13.48 -22.68
N VAL A 58 -14.24 -14.34 -21.66
CA VAL A 58 -15.13 -14.35 -20.48
C VAL A 58 -15.11 -13.03 -19.72
N LEU A 59 -14.00 -12.28 -19.74
CA LEU A 59 -13.93 -10.98 -19.09
C LEU A 59 -14.91 -9.97 -19.70
N ASN A 60 -15.11 -10.00 -21.02
CA ASN A 60 -16.10 -9.15 -21.68
C ASN A 60 -17.53 -9.52 -21.28
N ARG A 61 -17.80 -10.83 -21.14
CA ARG A 61 -19.10 -11.33 -20.66
C ARG A 61 -19.34 -10.90 -19.22
N ALA A 62 -18.37 -11.12 -18.34
CA ALA A 62 -18.42 -10.68 -16.94
C ALA A 62 -18.65 -9.16 -16.82
N ALA A 63 -17.98 -8.36 -17.65
CA ALA A 63 -18.15 -6.91 -17.69
C ALA A 63 -19.52 -6.44 -18.21
N ALA A 64 -20.26 -7.30 -18.91
CA ALA A 64 -21.62 -7.01 -19.37
C ALA A 64 -22.68 -7.25 -18.29
N GLN A 65 -22.30 -7.75 -17.10
CA GLN A 65 -23.22 -8.13 -16.02
C GLN A 65 -23.31 -7.02 -14.95
N PRO A 66 -24.30 -6.10 -14.99
CA PRO A 66 -24.37 -4.95 -14.09
C PRO A 66 -24.49 -5.32 -12.61
N GLU A 67 -25.04 -6.50 -12.32
CA GLU A 67 -25.30 -6.96 -10.97
C GLU A 67 -24.19 -7.83 -10.38
N ALA A 68 -23.18 -8.19 -11.17
CA ALA A 68 -22.17 -9.17 -10.78
C ALA A 68 -21.38 -8.74 -9.54
N ALA A 69 -20.85 -7.50 -9.52
CA ALA A 69 -20.09 -7.00 -8.39
C ALA A 69 -20.91 -6.96 -7.09
N ARG A 70 -22.18 -6.54 -7.17
CA ARG A 70 -23.09 -6.49 -6.02
C ARG A 70 -23.43 -7.89 -5.53
N LEU A 71 -23.71 -8.81 -6.45
CA LEU A 71 -24.04 -10.20 -6.15
C LEU A 71 -22.88 -10.91 -5.46
N LEU A 72 -21.65 -10.67 -5.92
CA LEU A 72 -20.42 -11.16 -5.30
C LEU A 72 -19.95 -10.32 -4.11
N GLY A 73 -20.62 -9.22 -3.80
CA GLY A 73 -20.26 -8.25 -2.76
C GLY A 73 -18.84 -7.67 -2.87
N LEU A 74 -18.31 -7.44 -4.06
CA LEU A 74 -16.95 -6.88 -4.22
C LEU A 74 -16.80 -5.55 -3.43
N ARG A 75 -15.73 -5.42 -2.63
CA ARG A 75 -15.47 -4.34 -1.66
C ARG A 75 -15.23 -2.98 -2.29
N CYS A 76 -14.79 -2.97 -3.54
CA CYS A 76 -14.65 -1.75 -4.33
C CYS A 76 -15.97 -1.24 -4.91
N GLU A 77 -17.04 -2.04 -4.85
CA GLU A 77 -18.38 -1.59 -5.22
C GLU A 77 -18.84 -0.56 -4.19
N LYS A 78 -19.38 0.56 -4.66
CA LYS A 78 -19.73 1.66 -3.77
C LYS A 78 -20.82 1.22 -2.80
N HIS A 79 -21.86 0.52 -3.23
CA HIS A 79 -23.02 0.14 -2.44
C HIS A 79 -22.85 -1.09 -1.56
N SER A 80 -21.63 -1.62 -1.40
CA SER A 80 -21.32 -2.76 -0.53
C SER A 80 -21.38 -2.40 0.97
N TRP A 81 -22.26 -1.46 1.36
CA TRP A 81 -22.32 -0.87 2.70
C TRP A 81 -22.92 -1.78 3.78
N HIS A 82 -23.59 -2.84 3.38
CA HIS A 82 -24.31 -3.71 4.30
C HIS A 82 -23.36 -4.70 4.99
N HIS A 83 -23.64 -5.01 6.26
CA HIS A 83 -22.86 -5.92 7.10
C HIS A 83 -22.52 -7.20 6.35
N ARG A 84 -21.28 -7.25 5.86
CA ARG A 84 -20.87 -8.34 5.01
C ARG A 84 -20.48 -9.51 5.89
N THR A 85 -21.15 -10.64 5.68
CA THR A 85 -20.75 -11.91 6.27
C THR A 85 -19.42 -12.33 5.64
N PRO A 86 -18.53 -13.01 6.40
CA PRO A 86 -17.38 -13.67 5.81
C PRO A 86 -17.79 -14.53 4.61
N THR A 87 -17.04 -14.42 3.53
CA THR A 87 -17.26 -15.14 2.27
C THR A 87 -16.19 -16.19 2.03
N GLU A 88 -16.43 -17.08 1.07
CA GLU A 88 -15.45 -18.08 0.63
C GLU A 88 -14.20 -17.41 0.06
N ARG A 89 -14.33 -16.23 -0.57
CA ARG A 89 -13.20 -15.38 -0.95
C ARG A 89 -12.36 -14.92 0.24
N ASP A 90 -12.98 -14.61 1.37
CA ASP A 90 -12.24 -14.24 2.58
C ASP A 90 -11.46 -15.42 3.15
N ALA A 91 -12.05 -16.61 3.11
CA ALA A 91 -11.36 -17.85 3.47
C ALA A 91 -10.18 -18.11 2.53
N PHE A 92 -10.37 -17.94 1.22
CA PHE A 92 -9.31 -18.07 0.21
C PHE A 92 -8.14 -17.14 0.53
N PHE A 93 -8.36 -15.84 0.69
CA PHE A 93 -7.26 -14.90 0.97
C PHE A 93 -6.62 -15.10 2.35
N ALA A 94 -7.34 -15.68 3.32
CA ALA A 94 -6.79 -16.01 4.63
C ALA A 94 -5.79 -17.17 4.59
N SER A 95 -6.06 -18.17 3.74
CA SER A 95 -5.38 -19.46 3.77
C SER A 95 -4.62 -19.82 2.51
N THR A 96 -4.71 -19.02 1.43
CA THR A 96 -4.17 -19.42 0.13
C THR A 96 -2.66 -19.68 0.18
N THR A 97 -2.27 -20.80 -0.43
CA THR A 97 -0.89 -21.20 -0.69
C THR A 97 -0.49 -21.00 -2.16
N ILE A 98 -1.44 -20.65 -3.02
CA ILE A 98 -1.18 -20.27 -4.41
C ILE A 98 -0.39 -18.96 -4.38
N THR A 99 0.85 -19.00 -4.88
CA THR A 99 1.75 -17.82 -4.92
C THR A 99 2.07 -17.36 -6.35
N ASP A 100 1.55 -18.05 -7.37
CA ASP A 100 1.75 -17.69 -8.78
C ASP A 100 1.20 -16.28 -9.07
N PRO A 101 2.07 -15.31 -9.44
CA PRO A 101 1.62 -13.98 -9.81
C PRO A 101 0.69 -13.98 -11.03
N GLY A 102 0.83 -14.96 -11.95
CA GLY A 102 -0.04 -15.09 -13.11
C GLY A 102 -1.48 -15.38 -12.72
N PHE A 103 -1.69 -16.36 -11.84
CA PHE A 103 -3.00 -16.69 -11.26
C PHE A 103 -3.64 -15.48 -10.59
N HIS A 104 -2.91 -14.80 -9.70
CA HIS A 104 -3.43 -13.65 -8.96
C HIS A 104 -3.75 -12.46 -9.87
N LEU A 105 -2.93 -12.21 -10.89
CA LEU A 105 -3.23 -11.19 -11.90
C LEU A 105 -4.53 -11.49 -12.63
N ARG A 106 -4.73 -12.75 -13.07
CA ARG A 106 -5.97 -13.13 -13.76
C ARG A 106 -7.19 -13.02 -12.84
N LEU A 107 -7.05 -13.36 -11.56
CA LEU A 107 -8.10 -13.16 -10.56
C LEU A 107 -8.43 -11.67 -10.38
N ALA A 108 -7.41 -10.81 -10.31
CA ALA A 108 -7.59 -9.36 -10.23
C ALA A 108 -8.33 -8.79 -11.46
N LEU A 109 -7.96 -9.23 -12.66
CA LEU A 109 -8.61 -8.83 -13.92
C LEU A 109 -10.06 -9.33 -13.99
N ALA A 110 -10.34 -10.52 -13.46
CA ALA A 110 -11.71 -11.02 -13.34
C ALA A 110 -12.55 -10.12 -12.43
N TYR A 111 -12.05 -9.75 -11.25
CA TYR A 111 -12.75 -8.82 -10.35
C TYR A 111 -12.93 -7.43 -10.96
N GLU A 112 -11.92 -6.91 -11.66
CA GLU A 112 -12.03 -5.64 -12.38
C GLU A 112 -13.13 -5.67 -13.44
N ALA A 113 -13.20 -6.75 -14.23
CA ALA A 113 -14.23 -6.96 -15.22
C ALA A 113 -15.63 -6.98 -14.58
N LEU A 114 -15.81 -7.75 -13.52
CA LEU A 114 -17.08 -7.86 -12.78
C LEU A 114 -17.52 -6.52 -12.14
N LEU A 115 -16.57 -5.64 -11.81
CA LEU A 115 -16.82 -4.30 -11.29
C LEU A 115 -17.07 -3.26 -12.38
N LYS A 116 -16.71 -3.51 -13.64
CA LYS A 116 -16.77 -2.53 -14.74
C LYS A 116 -18.13 -1.83 -14.89
N PRO A 117 -19.29 -2.51 -14.78
CA PRO A 117 -20.59 -1.85 -14.91
C PRO A 117 -21.11 -1.22 -13.61
N ALA A 118 -20.45 -1.44 -12.47
CA ALA A 118 -20.88 -0.96 -11.16
C ALA A 118 -20.34 0.45 -10.84
N GLU A 119 -20.98 1.16 -9.90
CA GLU A 119 -20.40 2.37 -9.34
C GLU A 119 -19.22 2.00 -8.43
N LYS A 120 -18.01 2.43 -8.80
CA LYS A 120 -16.77 2.08 -8.09
C LYS A 120 -16.40 3.15 -7.07
N ARG A 121 -15.68 2.75 -6.03
CA ARG A 121 -14.89 3.70 -5.21
C ARG A 121 -13.85 4.40 -6.08
N PRO A 122 -13.54 5.68 -5.81
CA PRO A 122 -12.45 6.37 -6.50
C PRO A 122 -11.14 5.62 -6.30
N VAL A 123 -10.44 5.35 -7.41
CA VAL A 123 -9.12 4.74 -7.40
C VAL A 123 -8.07 5.74 -6.88
N SER A 124 -7.06 5.24 -6.19
CA SER A 124 -5.92 6.00 -5.70
C SER A 124 -5.28 6.80 -6.83
N PRO A 125 -4.96 8.10 -6.64
CA PRO A 125 -4.39 8.93 -7.69
C PRO A 125 -3.00 8.46 -8.15
N GLY A 126 -2.30 7.63 -7.36
CA GLY A 126 -1.03 7.03 -7.75
C GLY A 126 -1.17 5.80 -8.66
N ILE A 127 -2.39 5.31 -8.91
CA ILE A 127 -2.68 4.22 -9.84
C ILE A 127 -3.14 4.83 -11.16
N PRO A 128 -2.38 4.65 -12.26
CA PRO A 128 -2.79 5.14 -13.57
C PRO A 128 -3.87 4.26 -14.19
N ALA A 129 -4.51 4.79 -15.23
CA ALA A 129 -5.50 4.06 -16.00
C ALA A 129 -4.92 2.77 -16.60
N GLY A 130 -5.67 1.68 -16.52
CA GLY A 130 -5.27 0.33 -16.92
C GLY A 130 -4.70 -0.55 -15.78
N ALA A 131 -4.44 0.03 -14.60
CA ALA A 131 -3.96 -0.69 -13.42
C ALA A 131 -4.96 -0.64 -12.24
N GLU A 132 -6.23 -0.30 -12.49
CA GLU A 132 -7.27 -0.23 -11.46
C GLU A 132 -7.50 -1.57 -10.75
N TRP A 133 -7.25 -2.69 -11.46
CA TRP A 133 -7.24 -4.04 -10.89
C TRP A 133 -6.36 -4.17 -9.63
N LEU A 134 -5.29 -3.39 -9.49
CA LEU A 134 -4.36 -3.50 -8.36
C LEU A 134 -5.03 -3.10 -7.04
N GLU A 135 -5.74 -1.97 -7.04
CA GLU A 135 -6.49 -1.55 -5.85
C GLU A 135 -7.67 -2.47 -5.59
N ILE A 136 -8.40 -2.84 -6.64
CA ILE A 136 -9.52 -3.79 -6.54
C ILE A 136 -9.07 -5.07 -5.84
N TYR A 137 -7.96 -5.63 -6.30
CA TYR A 137 -7.39 -6.83 -5.75
C TYR A 137 -6.94 -6.66 -4.30
N LEU A 138 -6.28 -5.55 -3.95
CA LEU A 138 -5.85 -5.30 -2.56
C LEU A 138 -7.03 -5.14 -1.60
N TRP A 139 -8.13 -4.51 -2.02
CA TRP A 139 -9.33 -4.45 -1.19
C TRP A 139 -9.84 -5.84 -0.83
N GLU A 140 -9.86 -6.76 -1.80
CA GLU A 140 -10.27 -8.15 -1.56
C GLU A 140 -9.24 -8.93 -0.74
N ALA A 141 -7.95 -8.85 -1.11
CA ALA A 141 -6.89 -9.60 -0.45
C ALA A 141 -6.69 -9.20 1.01
N THR A 142 -6.80 -7.91 1.33
CA THR A 142 -6.74 -7.40 2.71
C THR A 142 -8.04 -7.60 3.46
N ARG A 143 -9.08 -8.14 2.82
CA ARG A 143 -10.40 -8.41 3.42
C ARG A 143 -11.01 -7.19 4.10
N THR A 144 -10.65 -5.98 3.66
CA THR A 144 -10.97 -4.73 4.35
C THR A 144 -12.47 -4.45 4.28
N PRO A 145 -13.18 -4.31 5.42
CA PRO A 145 -14.59 -3.95 5.41
C PRO A 145 -14.75 -2.47 4.98
N PRO A 146 -15.48 -2.19 3.90
CA PRO A 146 -15.57 -0.85 3.33
C PRO A 146 -16.23 0.23 4.22
N ASN A 147 -16.90 -0.21 5.29
CA ASN A 147 -17.84 0.60 6.10
C ASN A 147 -17.43 0.65 7.58
N GLN A 148 -16.26 0.11 7.91
CA GLN A 148 -15.72 0.17 9.26
C GLN A 148 -14.87 1.43 9.40
N TRP A 149 -15.02 2.14 10.51
CA TRP A 149 -14.15 3.25 10.87
C TRP A 149 -13.63 3.09 12.30
N PRO A 150 -12.30 3.14 12.54
CA PRO A 150 -11.24 3.22 11.53
C PRO A 150 -11.25 1.98 10.60
N LEU A 151 -10.63 2.10 9.43
CA LEU A 151 -10.41 0.93 8.59
C LEU A 151 -9.46 -0.03 9.33
N GLU A 152 -9.78 -1.31 9.28
CA GLU A 152 -8.93 -2.37 9.82
C GLU A 152 -8.63 -3.40 8.73
N PRO A 153 -7.76 -3.06 7.75
CA PRO A 153 -7.31 -4.01 6.75
C PRO A 153 -6.62 -5.19 7.44
N GLN A 154 -6.85 -6.40 6.94
CA GLN A 154 -6.21 -7.62 7.40
C GLN A 154 -4.95 -7.90 6.57
N GLU A 155 -3.99 -8.60 7.17
CA GLU A 155 -2.79 -9.04 6.46
C GLU A 155 -3.13 -9.97 5.30
N THR A 156 -2.41 -9.77 4.19
CA THR A 156 -2.49 -10.61 2.99
C THR A 156 -1.43 -11.71 3.06
N ARG A 157 -1.66 -12.84 2.37
CA ARG A 157 -0.60 -13.87 2.17
C ARG A 157 0.35 -13.53 1.03
N LEU A 158 -0.06 -12.63 0.14
CA LEU A 158 0.71 -12.24 -1.04
C LEU A 158 1.76 -11.17 -0.67
N PRO A 159 3.07 -11.42 -0.83
CA PRO A 159 4.10 -10.43 -0.54
C PRO A 159 4.15 -9.34 -1.61
N SER A 160 4.79 -8.21 -1.28
CA SER A 160 4.91 -7.06 -2.19
C SER A 160 5.60 -7.42 -3.52
N GLN A 161 6.59 -8.32 -3.50
CA GLN A 161 7.27 -8.81 -4.71
C GLN A 161 6.32 -9.50 -5.70
N SER A 162 5.29 -10.20 -5.20
CA SER A 162 4.29 -10.83 -6.07
C SER A 162 3.40 -9.79 -6.75
N LEU A 163 3.04 -8.68 -6.07
CA LEU A 163 2.31 -7.57 -6.67
C LEU A 163 3.14 -6.86 -7.74
N GLU A 164 4.44 -6.65 -7.50
CA GLU A 164 5.35 -6.13 -8.54
C GLU A 164 5.44 -7.07 -9.74
N SER A 165 5.44 -8.38 -9.51
CA SER A 165 5.43 -9.38 -10.57
C SER A 165 4.12 -9.34 -11.38
N MET A 166 2.97 -9.14 -10.73
CA MET A 166 1.68 -8.92 -11.40
C MET A 166 1.70 -7.64 -12.27
N LEU A 167 2.27 -6.54 -11.77
CA LEU A 167 2.45 -5.31 -12.57
C LEU A 167 3.32 -5.58 -13.80
N LYS A 168 4.45 -6.28 -13.63
CA LYS A 168 5.32 -6.63 -14.75
C LYS A 168 4.60 -7.51 -15.79
N LEU A 169 3.84 -8.51 -15.35
CA LEU A 169 3.08 -9.41 -16.22
C LEU A 169 1.97 -8.70 -17.00
N SER A 170 1.38 -7.64 -16.43
CA SER A 170 0.40 -6.78 -17.10
C SER A 170 1.04 -5.69 -17.98
N GLY A 171 2.37 -5.64 -18.09
CA GLY A 171 3.09 -4.66 -18.91
C GLY A 171 3.24 -3.30 -18.24
N HIS A 172 3.12 -3.23 -16.91
CA HIS A 172 3.21 -2.01 -16.13
C HIS A 172 4.54 -1.91 -15.34
N PRO A 173 5.06 -0.68 -15.10
CA PRO A 173 6.20 -0.45 -14.22
C PRO A 173 5.93 -0.89 -12.77
N THR A 174 6.88 -1.60 -12.16
CA THR A 174 6.78 -2.03 -10.75
C THR A 174 6.78 -0.85 -9.77
N THR A 175 7.40 0.27 -10.14
CA THR A 175 7.38 1.54 -9.39
C THR A 175 5.97 2.05 -9.09
N TRP A 176 4.96 1.64 -9.86
CA TRP A 176 3.57 2.04 -9.62
C TRP A 176 3.04 1.55 -8.29
N LEU A 177 3.55 0.44 -7.75
CA LEU A 177 3.15 -0.06 -6.44
C LEU A 177 3.53 0.93 -5.33
N ALA A 178 4.81 1.35 -5.30
CA ALA A 178 5.30 2.36 -4.36
C ALA A 178 4.59 3.70 -4.57
N ARG A 179 4.43 4.13 -5.83
CA ARG A 179 3.76 5.39 -6.16
C ARG A 179 2.29 5.39 -5.71
N ALA A 180 1.54 4.30 -5.92
CA ALA A 180 0.16 4.16 -5.49
C ALA A 180 -0.03 4.25 -3.97
N ALA A 181 0.94 3.75 -3.20
CA ALA A 181 0.93 3.82 -1.74
C ALA A 181 1.34 5.19 -1.19
N LEU A 182 2.17 5.95 -1.89
CA LEU A 182 2.67 7.24 -1.39
C LEU A 182 1.86 8.44 -1.92
N MET A 183 1.38 8.38 -3.17
CA MET A 183 0.64 9.48 -3.75
C MET A 183 -0.80 9.50 -3.23
N THR A 184 -1.13 10.57 -2.52
CA THR A 184 -2.50 10.89 -2.11
C THR A 184 -2.91 12.23 -2.69
N ASP A 185 -4.22 12.41 -2.86
CA ASP A 185 -4.81 13.69 -3.22
C ASP A 185 -5.33 14.36 -1.93
N PRO A 186 -4.63 15.40 -1.41
CA PRO A 186 -5.03 16.07 -0.18
C PRO A 186 -6.40 16.74 -0.29
N SER A 187 -6.83 17.10 -1.50
CA SER A 187 -8.14 17.72 -1.75
C SER A 187 -9.29 16.71 -1.64
N ARG A 188 -9.00 15.44 -1.92
CA ARG A 188 -9.93 14.30 -1.74
C ARG A 188 -9.82 13.66 -0.37
N ALA A 189 -8.87 14.05 0.48
CA ALA A 189 -8.74 13.52 1.83
C ALA A 189 -9.79 14.09 2.82
N LYS A 190 -11.08 14.11 2.44
CA LYS A 190 -12.17 14.30 3.41
C LYS A 190 -12.15 13.12 4.40
N ALA A 191 -12.69 13.31 5.61
CA ALA A 191 -12.60 12.33 6.69
C ALA A 191 -13.05 10.90 6.32
N ALA A 192 -14.03 10.76 5.41
CA ALA A 192 -14.50 9.47 4.89
C ALA A 192 -13.60 8.82 3.82
N GLN A 193 -12.66 9.57 3.24
CA GLN A 193 -11.75 9.16 2.16
C GLN A 193 -10.32 8.91 2.64
N LYS A 194 -10.07 8.73 3.95
CA LYS A 194 -8.81 8.12 4.42
C LYS A 194 -8.68 6.64 4.05
N GLN A 195 -9.61 6.11 3.25
CA GLN A 195 -9.48 4.84 2.56
C GLN A 195 -8.41 4.98 1.47
N THR A 196 -7.17 5.09 1.91
CA THR A 196 -6.04 5.23 1.00
C THR A 196 -5.52 3.84 0.69
N PHE A 197 -5.09 3.65 -0.55
CA PHE A 197 -4.32 2.49 -0.96
C PHE A 197 -3.16 2.20 0.00
N ALA A 198 -2.58 3.23 0.62
CA ALA A 198 -1.55 3.09 1.64
C ALA A 198 -1.97 2.18 2.80
N GLU A 199 -3.19 2.32 3.34
CA GLU A 199 -3.66 1.49 4.47
C GLU A 199 -3.78 0.02 4.08
N LEU A 200 -4.21 -0.26 2.84
CA LEU A 200 -4.26 -1.62 2.30
C LEU A 200 -2.85 -2.16 2.08
N PHE A 201 -1.98 -1.34 1.48
CA PHE A 201 -0.62 -1.74 1.13
C PHE A 201 0.24 -2.01 2.36
N LEU A 202 0.05 -1.28 3.47
CA LEU A 202 0.74 -1.54 4.73
C LEU A 202 0.39 -2.89 5.38
N LYS A 203 -0.63 -3.60 4.88
CA LYS A 203 -0.96 -4.99 5.26
C LYS A 203 -0.41 -6.04 4.31
N VAL A 204 0.32 -5.62 3.28
CA VAL A 204 1.03 -6.52 2.39
C VAL A 204 2.37 -6.90 3.05
N PRO A 205 2.68 -8.19 3.22
CA PRO A 205 3.98 -8.63 3.69
C PRO A 205 5.10 -8.00 2.87
N GLU A 206 6.16 -7.58 3.56
CA GLU A 206 7.34 -6.98 2.94
C GLU A 206 7.02 -5.66 2.18
N ALA A 207 6.02 -4.90 2.59
CA ALA A 207 5.72 -3.58 2.01
C ALA A 207 6.95 -2.65 1.96
N ALA A 208 7.80 -2.70 3.01
CA ALA A 208 9.08 -1.96 3.07
C ALA A 208 9.99 -2.23 1.86
N SER A 209 10.00 -3.48 1.37
CA SER A 209 10.87 -3.93 0.28
C SER A 209 10.53 -3.21 -1.03
N ALA A 210 9.24 -2.98 -1.31
CA ALA A 210 8.83 -2.23 -2.51
C ALA A 210 9.32 -0.77 -2.47
N PHE A 211 9.27 -0.11 -1.31
CA PHE A 211 9.81 1.25 -1.17
C PHE A 211 11.34 1.28 -1.31
N THR A 212 12.00 0.29 -0.72
CA THR A 212 13.48 0.15 -0.75
C THR A 212 14.00 -0.17 -2.15
N ALA A 213 13.23 -0.93 -2.93
CA ALA A 213 13.56 -1.26 -4.32
C ALA A 213 13.46 -0.05 -5.27
N HIS A 214 12.63 0.95 -4.94
CA HIS A 214 12.35 2.10 -5.80
C HIS A 214 12.62 3.46 -5.13
N PRO A 215 13.86 3.73 -4.65
CA PRO A 215 14.17 4.94 -3.89
C PRO A 215 13.93 6.23 -4.70
N ASP A 216 14.12 6.18 -6.02
CA ASP A 216 13.87 7.32 -6.92
C ASP A 216 12.38 7.71 -6.92
N THR A 217 11.48 6.72 -6.89
CA THR A 217 10.03 6.96 -6.79
C THR A 217 9.66 7.55 -5.44
N VAL A 218 10.32 7.10 -4.36
CA VAL A 218 10.12 7.68 -3.02
C VAL A 218 10.57 9.14 -2.99
N ARG A 219 11.73 9.48 -3.58
CA ARG A 219 12.20 10.88 -3.69
C ARG A 219 11.22 11.75 -4.48
N GLU A 220 10.73 11.26 -5.62
CA GLU A 220 9.72 11.96 -6.42
C GLU A 220 8.47 12.26 -5.59
N CYS A 221 7.97 11.28 -4.83
CA CYS A 221 6.81 11.48 -3.97
C CYS A 221 7.11 12.52 -2.86
N LEU A 222 8.27 12.44 -2.21
CA LEU A 222 8.68 13.41 -1.17
C LEU A 222 8.90 14.83 -1.70
N ALA A 223 9.09 15.00 -3.01
CA ALA A 223 9.19 16.29 -3.67
C ALA A 223 7.83 17.00 -3.83
N ASN A 224 6.70 16.38 -3.45
CA ASN A 224 5.35 16.95 -3.54
C ASN A 224 5.24 18.36 -2.93
N ALA A 225 4.76 19.36 -3.66
CA ALA A 225 4.68 20.72 -3.15
C ALA A 225 3.81 20.87 -1.87
N ASP A 226 2.81 20.02 -1.69
CA ASP A 226 1.90 20.08 -0.54
C ASP A 226 2.51 19.46 0.73
N HIS A 227 2.57 20.26 1.80
CA HIS A 227 3.14 19.83 3.07
C HIS A 227 2.34 18.71 3.77
N ARG A 228 1.02 18.65 3.58
CA ARG A 228 0.20 17.58 4.18
C ARG A 228 0.47 16.25 3.47
N GLY A 229 0.55 16.27 2.14
CA GLY A 229 0.96 15.14 1.31
C GLY A 229 2.34 14.64 1.70
N LYS A 230 3.35 15.52 1.84
CA LYS A 230 4.68 15.11 2.34
C LYS A 230 4.62 14.43 3.70
N ALA A 231 3.90 15.01 4.66
CA ALA A 231 3.79 14.43 6.00
C ALA A 231 3.10 13.06 5.97
N HIS A 232 2.07 12.87 5.14
CA HIS A 232 1.44 11.57 4.91
C HIS A 232 2.43 10.56 4.32
N ILE A 233 3.19 10.92 3.29
CA ILE A 233 4.21 10.05 2.69
C ILE A 233 5.22 9.60 3.74
N ILE A 234 5.70 10.51 4.59
CA ILE A 234 6.62 10.17 5.69
C ILE A 234 5.96 9.22 6.69
N ASP A 235 4.70 9.44 7.06
CA ASP A 235 3.95 8.54 7.94
C ASP A 235 3.81 7.13 7.36
N VAL A 236 3.50 7.02 6.06
CA VAL A 236 3.40 5.73 5.36
C VAL A 236 4.76 5.02 5.33
N LEU A 237 5.85 5.73 5.03
CA LEU A 237 7.21 5.16 5.05
C LEU A 237 7.61 4.69 6.46
N TYR A 238 7.32 5.51 7.48
CA TYR A 238 7.58 5.18 8.89
C TYR A 238 6.80 3.93 9.33
N ARG A 239 5.49 3.89 9.08
CA ARG A 239 4.61 2.75 9.43
C ARG A 239 4.93 1.51 8.63
N GLY A 240 5.41 1.67 7.39
CA GLY A 240 5.89 0.60 6.54
C GLY A 240 7.26 0.05 6.95
N GLY A 241 7.91 0.62 7.96
CA GLY A 241 9.22 0.17 8.43
C GLY A 241 10.39 0.53 7.50
N VAL A 242 10.21 1.51 6.62
CA VAL A 242 11.31 2.00 5.77
C VAL A 242 12.27 2.83 6.62
N SER A 243 13.57 2.57 6.54
CA SER A 243 14.55 3.40 7.26
C SER A 243 14.73 4.76 6.58
N ALA A 244 14.80 5.83 7.38
CA ALA A 244 15.16 7.17 6.89
C ALA A 244 16.55 7.21 6.23
N SER A 245 17.42 6.27 6.58
CA SER A 245 18.74 6.10 5.96
C SER A 245 18.69 5.70 4.48
N LEU A 246 17.54 5.29 3.95
CA LEU A 246 17.36 5.08 2.51
C LEU A 246 17.56 6.38 1.73
N LEU A 247 17.20 7.52 2.33
CA LEU A 247 17.20 8.85 1.72
C LEU A 247 17.77 9.88 2.71
N PRO A 248 19.05 9.78 3.10
CA PRO A 248 19.58 10.50 4.26
C PRO A 248 19.61 12.01 4.05
N VAL A 249 19.86 12.47 2.81
CA VAL A 249 19.89 13.89 2.45
C VAL A 249 18.47 14.46 2.50
N GLU A 250 17.51 13.80 1.85
CA GLU A 250 16.12 14.24 1.79
C GLU A 250 15.47 14.21 3.17
N ALA A 251 15.66 13.13 3.94
CA ALA A 251 15.14 13.02 5.30
C ALA A 251 15.68 14.13 6.20
N SER A 252 16.99 14.40 6.17
CA SER A 252 17.59 15.46 6.98
C SER A 252 17.07 16.84 6.57
N ALA A 253 16.93 17.11 5.27
CA ALA A 253 16.35 18.36 4.78
C ALA A 253 14.89 18.55 5.20
N LEU A 254 14.08 17.49 5.15
CA LEU A 254 12.67 17.51 5.58
C LEU A 254 12.53 17.74 7.10
N ALA A 255 13.44 17.19 7.89
CA ALA A 255 13.48 17.36 9.34
C ALA A 255 13.72 18.82 9.79
N VAL A 256 14.35 19.63 8.94
CA VAL A 256 14.58 21.06 9.20
C VAL A 256 13.67 21.99 8.40
N SER A 257 12.72 21.44 7.62
CA SER A 257 11.80 22.21 6.77
C SER A 257 10.98 23.27 7.52
N SER A 258 10.43 24.26 6.83
CA SER A 258 9.61 25.32 7.45
C SER A 258 8.27 24.81 8.01
N SER A 259 7.72 23.73 7.46
CA SER A 259 6.46 23.14 7.90
C SER A 259 6.61 22.33 9.19
N LYS A 260 5.89 22.71 10.25
CA LYS A 260 5.89 21.98 11.53
C LYS A 260 5.46 20.52 11.34
N GLN A 261 4.41 20.29 10.55
CA GLN A 261 3.85 18.94 10.34
C GLN A 261 4.86 18.00 9.68
N VAL A 262 5.58 18.48 8.66
CA VAL A 262 6.62 17.70 7.98
C VAL A 262 7.76 17.41 8.95
N ARG A 263 8.25 18.42 9.68
CA ARG A 263 9.35 18.23 10.65
C ARG A 263 9.02 17.20 11.72
N GLU A 264 7.82 17.24 12.30
CA GLU A 264 7.43 16.31 13.35
C GLU A 264 7.37 14.88 12.84
N ALA A 265 6.74 14.66 11.67
CA ALA A 265 6.71 13.35 11.02
C ALA A 265 8.12 12.83 10.71
N THR A 266 8.98 13.67 10.11
CA THR A 266 10.35 13.27 9.76
C THR A 266 11.23 13.05 10.98
N SER A 267 11.04 13.81 12.06
CA SER A 267 11.81 13.63 13.29
C SER A 267 11.52 12.26 13.91
N SER A 268 10.24 11.87 14.01
CA SER A 268 9.86 10.52 14.47
C SER A 268 10.47 9.42 13.58
N TRP A 269 10.51 9.67 12.27
CA TRP A 269 11.09 8.73 11.32
C TRP A 269 12.62 8.56 11.49
N ILE A 270 13.36 9.67 11.63
CA ILE A 270 14.82 9.67 11.82
C ILE A 270 15.21 9.01 13.15
N LEU A 271 14.43 9.21 14.21
CA LEU A 271 14.75 8.70 15.55
C LEU A 271 14.74 7.16 15.66
N LEU A 272 14.26 6.44 14.64
CA LEU A 272 14.41 4.97 14.57
C LEU A 272 15.83 4.53 14.21
N THR A 273 16.55 5.31 13.40
CA THR A 273 17.90 4.98 12.91
C THR A 273 18.84 6.19 12.94
N PRO A 274 18.99 6.87 14.09
CA PRO A 274 19.61 8.19 14.18
C PRO A 274 21.04 8.24 13.66
N ASP A 275 21.85 7.22 13.97
CA ASP A 275 23.30 7.20 13.69
C ASP A 275 23.65 7.41 12.22
N LEU A 276 22.83 6.87 11.31
CA LEU A 276 23.05 6.98 9.87
C LEU A 276 22.70 8.36 9.30
N LEU A 277 21.95 9.18 10.05
CA LEU A 277 21.54 10.53 9.64
C LEU A 277 22.34 11.63 10.32
N LEU A 278 23.12 11.32 11.37
CA LEU A 278 23.94 12.31 12.08
C LEU A 278 24.86 13.11 11.15
N PRO A 279 25.57 12.52 10.16
CA PRO A 279 26.45 13.28 9.27
C PRO A 279 25.72 14.36 8.46
N GLU A 280 24.53 14.05 7.93
CA GLU A 280 23.73 15.01 7.16
C GLU A 280 23.12 16.09 8.05
N LEU A 281 22.69 15.74 9.27
CA LEU A 281 22.22 16.72 10.26
C LEU A 281 23.35 17.65 10.74
N GLN A 282 24.58 17.15 10.89
CA GLN A 282 25.75 17.98 11.20
C GLN A 282 26.05 18.98 10.07
N LYS A 283 25.98 18.55 8.80
CA LYS A 283 26.12 19.45 7.65
C LYS A 283 25.08 20.57 7.70
N LEU A 284 23.80 20.25 7.95
CA LEU A 284 22.73 21.23 8.08
C LEU A 284 22.95 22.18 9.27
N ALA A 285 23.47 21.69 10.40
CA ALA A 285 23.80 22.51 11.56
C ALA A 285 24.96 23.50 11.30
N VAL A 286 25.80 23.25 10.29
CA VAL A 286 26.89 24.15 9.89
C VAL A 286 26.47 25.09 8.76
N GLN A 287 25.88 24.54 7.71
CA GLN A 287 25.70 25.22 6.41
C GLN A 287 24.28 25.76 6.18
N GLY A 288 23.29 25.32 6.96
CA GLY A 288 21.89 25.75 6.80
C GLY A 288 21.65 27.21 7.17
N THR A 289 20.44 27.68 6.88
CA THR A 289 19.92 28.96 7.39
C THR A 289 19.89 28.97 8.93
N PRO A 290 19.87 30.14 9.58
CA PRO A 290 19.75 30.20 11.05
C PRO A 290 18.61 29.35 11.61
N GLU A 291 17.45 29.33 10.95
CA GLU A 291 16.28 28.53 11.34
C GLU A 291 16.51 27.03 11.17
N GLU A 292 17.11 26.61 10.06
CA GLU A 292 17.47 25.20 9.82
C GLU A 292 18.52 24.73 10.82
N ARG A 293 19.54 25.55 11.10
CA ARG A 293 20.60 25.24 12.07
C ARG A 293 20.04 25.06 13.48
N VAL A 294 19.11 25.91 13.92
CA VAL A 294 18.41 25.73 15.20
C VAL A 294 17.68 24.39 15.27
N ARG A 295 16.99 24.01 14.18
CA ARG A 295 16.23 22.74 14.12
C ARG A 295 17.16 21.53 14.06
N ALA A 296 18.24 21.60 13.29
CA ALA A 296 19.27 20.58 13.18
C ALA A 296 19.95 20.33 14.53
N VAL A 297 20.37 21.39 15.24
CA VAL A 297 20.94 21.29 16.60
C VAL A 297 19.99 20.59 17.56
N LYS A 298 18.71 20.96 17.53
CA LYS A 298 17.70 20.32 18.38
C LYS A 298 17.57 18.82 18.09
N LEU A 299 17.54 18.44 16.82
CA LEU A 299 17.41 17.03 16.43
C LEU A 299 18.70 16.24 16.69
N LEU A 300 19.88 16.81 16.46
CA LEU A 300 21.18 16.20 16.82
C LEU A 300 21.24 15.87 18.32
N ALA A 301 20.83 16.79 19.18
CA ALA A 301 20.78 16.55 20.62
C ALA A 301 19.79 15.42 21.00
N GLN A 302 18.67 15.31 20.29
CA GLN A 302 17.69 14.24 20.50
C GLN A 302 18.17 12.88 19.99
N ALA A 303 18.79 12.86 18.80
CA ALA A 303 19.15 11.67 18.05
C ALA A 303 20.47 11.05 18.53
N GLY A 304 21.52 11.86 18.67
CA GLY A 304 22.86 11.37 19.03
C GLY A 304 23.23 11.53 20.51
N ARG A 305 22.42 12.25 21.30
CA ARG A 305 22.63 12.48 22.75
C ARG A 305 24.08 12.90 23.04
N ASP A 306 24.75 12.21 23.96
CA ASP A 306 26.11 12.50 24.41
C ASP A 306 27.15 12.44 23.30
N MET A 307 26.92 11.63 22.24
CA MET A 307 27.83 11.54 21.11
C MET A 307 27.94 12.87 20.35
N MET A 308 26.89 13.70 20.41
CA MET A 308 26.87 15.00 19.72
C MET A 308 27.41 16.14 20.58
N THR A 309 27.67 15.93 21.88
CA THR A 309 28.19 16.97 22.78
C THR A 309 29.49 17.60 22.27
N PRO A 310 30.53 16.84 21.83
CA PRO A 310 31.76 17.45 21.31
C PRO A 310 31.51 18.35 20.09
N PHE A 311 30.69 17.88 19.15
CA PHE A 311 30.30 18.64 17.96
C PHE A 311 29.56 19.94 18.34
N LEU A 312 28.62 19.85 19.27
CA LEU A 312 27.83 21.01 19.72
C LEU A 312 28.70 22.03 20.48
N MET A 313 29.65 21.59 21.31
CA MET A 313 30.60 22.48 21.98
C MET A 313 31.53 23.20 20.98
N GLU A 314 32.05 22.47 19.98
CA GLU A 314 32.81 23.09 18.88
C GLU A 314 31.96 24.14 18.16
N ARG A 315 30.71 23.79 17.83
CA ARG A 315 29.79 24.68 17.12
C ARG A 315 29.44 25.93 17.93
N LEU A 316 29.29 25.82 19.25
CA LEU A 316 29.04 26.93 20.17
C LEU A 316 30.12 28.01 20.07
N SER A 317 31.39 27.61 19.99
CA SER A 317 32.53 28.54 19.89
C SER A 317 32.62 29.28 18.56
N ARG A 318 32.05 28.70 17.50
CA ARG A 318 32.18 29.18 16.12
C ARG A 318 30.94 29.89 15.59
N ASP A 319 29.74 29.55 16.06
CA ASP A 319 28.51 30.16 15.56
C ASP A 319 28.35 31.60 16.04
N ARG A 320 27.84 32.46 15.16
CA ARG A 320 27.62 33.89 15.44
C ARG A 320 26.14 34.25 15.51
N ALA A 321 25.25 33.36 15.05
CA ALA A 321 23.81 33.62 15.11
C ALA A 321 23.32 33.38 16.54
N LYS A 322 22.85 34.45 17.19
CA LYS A 322 22.39 34.42 18.60
C LYS A 322 21.33 33.34 18.86
N THR A 323 20.43 33.11 17.91
CA THR A 323 19.37 32.08 18.02
C THR A 323 19.93 30.66 18.02
N VAL A 324 20.95 30.39 17.21
CA VAL A 324 21.64 29.09 17.14
C VAL A 324 22.46 28.87 18.42
N VAL A 325 23.25 29.85 18.82
CA VAL A 325 24.05 29.82 20.07
C VAL A 325 23.16 29.50 21.27
N LYS A 326 22.05 30.24 21.43
CA LYS A 326 21.08 30.01 22.52
C LYS A 326 20.50 28.59 22.49
N MET A 327 20.20 28.06 21.30
CA MET A 327 19.70 26.69 21.18
C MET A 327 20.75 25.66 21.59
N ILE A 328 22.01 25.84 21.17
CA ILE A 328 23.13 24.96 21.56
C ILE A 328 23.31 24.97 23.08
N GLU A 329 23.34 26.16 23.70
CA GLU A 329 23.40 26.28 25.16
C GLU A 329 22.22 25.55 25.82
N THR A 330 21.00 25.74 25.31
CA THR A 330 19.79 25.10 25.87
C THR A 330 19.88 23.57 25.83
N VAL A 331 20.38 22.99 24.75
CA VAL A 331 20.48 21.52 24.63
C VAL A 331 21.65 20.95 25.44
N LEU A 332 22.75 21.69 25.61
CA LEU A 332 23.91 21.26 26.40
C LEU A 332 23.66 21.33 27.92
N HIS A 333 22.75 22.18 28.39
CA HIS A 333 22.39 22.31 29.81
C HIS A 333 21.15 21.50 30.20
N ARG A 334 20.60 20.70 29.29
CA ARG A 334 19.46 19.84 29.59
C ARG A 334 19.98 18.61 30.38
N PRO A 335 19.44 18.35 31.59
CA PRO A 335 19.92 17.27 32.45
C PRO A 335 19.63 15.88 31.87
#